data_AF-A0A2E8FMC6-F1
#
_entry.id   AF-A0A2E8FMC6-F1
#
_cell.length_a   1.000
_cell.length_b   1.000
_cell.length_c   1.000
_cell.angle_alpha   90.00
_cell.angle_beta   90.00
_cell.angle_gamma   90.00
#
_symmetry.space_group_name_H-M   'P 1'
#
loop_
_entity.id
_entity.type
_entity.pdbx_description
1 polymer ?
#
loop_
_entity_poly.entity_id
_entity_poly.type
_entity_poly.pdbx_seq_one_letter_code
_entity_poly.pdbx_strand_id
1 'polypeptide(L)'
;MNTNLMERPQQQCRGLDLSDQLENELLRIFKLLADETRLRILLYLGREQELHVTALCEKLGQSQPAVSHHLALLRVANLIEPRRDGKHNYYSLKRGHFHSVMEELFKSISDPDKDEIRFDEFVLSYDG
;
A
#
# COMPACT_ATOMS: atom_id res chain seq x y z
N MET A 1 -8.53 -57.72 -6.09
CA MET A 1 -9.18 -56.57 -6.76
C MET A 1 -10.02 -55.83 -5.74
N ASN A 2 -9.52 -54.71 -5.24
CA ASN A 2 -10.32 -53.52 -4.98
C ASN A 2 -9.36 -52.34 -4.99
N THR A 3 -9.63 -51.43 -5.91
CA THR A 3 -8.74 -50.41 -6.42
C THR A 3 -9.37 -49.07 -6.06
N ASN A 4 -8.59 -48.19 -5.41
CA ASN A 4 -8.91 -46.78 -5.12
C ASN A 4 -10.10 -46.55 -4.16
N LEU A 5 -9.98 -45.69 -3.15
CA LEU A 5 -9.70 -44.28 -3.34
C LEU A 5 -8.88 -43.73 -2.16
N MET A 6 -7.72 -43.17 -2.47
CA MET A 6 -7.00 -42.29 -1.56
C MET A 6 -7.91 -41.11 -1.22
N GLU A 7 -8.48 -41.08 -0.02
CA GLU A 7 -8.92 -39.83 0.57
C GLU A 7 -7.66 -38.99 0.80
N ARG A 8 -7.44 -38.01 -0.09
CA ARG A 8 -6.43 -36.98 0.15
C ARG A 8 -6.75 -36.36 1.51
N PRO A 9 -5.78 -36.25 2.45
CA PRO A 9 -6.02 -35.46 3.64
C PRO A 9 -6.43 -34.08 3.17
N GLN A 10 -7.65 -33.68 3.53
CA GLN A 10 -8.18 -32.35 3.28
C GLN A 10 -7.16 -31.39 3.90
N GLN A 11 -6.35 -30.76 3.05
CA GLN A 11 -5.51 -29.65 3.46
C GLN A 11 -6.49 -28.59 3.94
N GLN A 12 -6.68 -28.55 5.25
CA GLN A 12 -7.47 -27.54 5.90
C GLN A 12 -6.67 -26.25 5.79
N CYS A 13 -6.81 -25.57 4.64
CA CYS A 13 -6.54 -24.15 4.56
C CYS A 13 -7.33 -23.55 5.70
N ARG A 14 -6.66 -23.17 6.79
CA ARG A 14 -7.24 -22.33 7.84
C ARG A 14 -7.68 -21.07 7.12
N GLY A 15 -8.95 -21.04 6.70
CA GLY A 15 -9.56 -19.85 6.15
C GLY A 15 -9.34 -18.75 7.16
N LEU A 16 -8.86 -17.61 6.69
CA LEU A 16 -8.87 -16.39 7.48
C LEU A 16 -10.35 -16.13 7.80
N ASP A 17 -10.80 -16.48 9.01
CA ASP A 17 -12.13 -16.12 9.50
C ASP A 17 -12.08 -14.63 9.83
N LEU A 18 -12.25 -13.81 8.81
CA LEU A 18 -12.28 -12.36 8.93
C LEU A 18 -13.67 -11.99 9.46
N SER A 19 -13.74 -11.26 10.57
CA SER A 19 -15.02 -10.71 11.00
C SER A 19 -15.58 -9.78 9.92
N ASP A 20 -16.91 -9.71 9.78
CA ASP A 20 -17.57 -8.81 8.82
C ASP A 20 -17.07 -7.36 8.94
N GLN A 21 -16.70 -6.94 10.16
CA GLN A 21 -16.14 -5.62 10.43
C GLN A 21 -14.75 -5.45 9.79
N LEU A 22 -13.89 -6.45 9.91
CA LEU A 22 -12.56 -6.46 9.30
C LEU A 22 -12.63 -6.53 7.77
N GLU A 23 -13.55 -7.34 7.22
CA GLU A 23 -13.77 -7.39 5.76
C GLU A 23 -14.20 -6.03 5.21
N ASN A 24 -15.16 -5.37 5.87
CA ASN A 24 -15.61 -4.04 5.47
C ASN A 24 -14.49 -2.98 5.58
N GLU A 25 -13.64 -3.07 6.61
CA GLU A 25 -12.49 -2.19 6.76
C GLU A 25 -11.45 -2.41 5.64
N LEU A 26 -11.14 -3.67 5.31
CA LEU A 26 -10.26 -4.02 4.21
C LEU A 26 -10.81 -3.56 2.87
N LEU A 27 -12.10 -3.77 2.60
CA LEU A 27 -12.76 -3.28 1.38
C LEU A 27 -12.68 -1.75 1.27
N ARG A 28 -12.87 -1.03 2.38
CA ARG A 28 -12.74 0.43 2.40
C ARG A 28 -11.30 0.86 2.05
N ILE A 29 -10.31 0.21 2.63
CA ILE A 29 -8.90 0.49 2.36
C ILE A 29 -8.56 0.14 0.91
N PHE A 30 -8.93 -1.03 0.40
CA PHE A 30 -8.65 -1.41 -0.98
C PHE A 30 -9.33 -0.51 -1.99
N LYS A 31 -10.57 -0.08 -1.77
CA LYS A 31 -11.23 0.93 -2.62
C LYS A 31 -10.49 2.24 -2.63
N LEU A 32 -9.93 2.65 -1.48
CA LEU A 32 -9.07 3.82 -1.42
C LEU A 32 -7.77 3.58 -2.21
N LEU A 33 -7.13 2.42 -2.06
CA LEU A 33 -5.88 2.12 -2.75
C LEU A 33 -6.04 1.83 -4.24
N ALA A 34 -7.25 1.51 -4.73
CA ALA A 34 -7.56 1.28 -6.14
C ALA A 34 -7.59 2.59 -6.96
N ASP A 35 -6.59 3.43 -6.77
CA ASP A 35 -6.35 4.68 -7.50
C ASP A 35 -4.85 4.89 -7.66
N GLU A 36 -4.48 5.09 -8.92
CA GLU A 36 -3.10 5.18 -9.34
C GLU A 36 -2.33 6.30 -8.62
N THR A 37 -2.93 7.49 -8.48
CA THR A 37 -2.27 8.63 -7.84
C THR A 37 -2.01 8.36 -6.37
N ARG A 38 -2.98 7.78 -5.66
CA ARG A 38 -2.84 7.42 -4.24
C ARG A 38 -1.80 6.33 -4.03
N LEU A 39 -1.73 5.34 -4.90
CA LEU A 39 -0.65 4.35 -4.86
C LEU A 39 0.72 5.01 -5.08
N ARG A 40 0.87 5.84 -6.13
CA ARG A 40 2.12 6.57 -6.41
C ARG A 40 2.57 7.39 -5.19
N ILE A 41 1.65 8.09 -4.51
CA ILE A 41 1.96 8.82 -3.27
C ILE A 41 2.54 7.90 -2.19
N LEU A 42 1.88 6.76 -1.90
CA LEU A 42 2.36 5.83 -0.88
C LEU A 42 3.74 5.25 -1.23
N LEU A 43 3.99 4.96 -2.50
CA LEU A 43 5.28 4.47 -2.98
C LEU A 43 6.40 5.51 -2.79
N TYR A 44 6.14 6.78 -3.14
CA TYR A 44 7.12 7.85 -2.92
C TYR A 44 7.42 8.05 -1.43
N LEU A 45 6.39 8.05 -0.58
CA LEU A 45 6.56 8.19 0.87
C LEU A 45 7.26 6.99 1.50
N GLY A 46 7.05 5.77 0.99
CA GLY A 46 7.74 4.58 1.45
C GLY A 46 9.25 4.63 1.19
N ARG A 47 9.66 5.27 0.08
CA ARG A 47 11.07 5.39 -0.32
C ARG A 47 11.79 6.55 0.34
N GLU A 48 11.16 7.72 0.35
CA GLU A 48 11.79 8.97 0.77
C GLU A 48 11.50 9.30 2.24
N GLN A 49 10.75 8.43 2.94
CA GLN A 49 10.30 8.52 4.34
C GLN A 49 9.37 9.70 4.63
N GLU A 50 9.68 10.89 4.11
CA GLU A 50 8.88 12.10 4.27
C GLU A 50 9.05 13.01 3.03
N LEU A 51 7.94 13.58 2.53
CA LEU A 51 7.97 14.50 1.40
C LEU A 51 7.14 15.76 1.62
N HIS A 52 7.65 16.88 1.11
CA HIS A 52 6.92 18.14 1.03
C HIS A 52 5.79 18.04 -0.03
N VAL A 53 4.66 18.71 0.22
CA VAL A 53 3.53 18.70 -0.72
C VAL A 53 3.92 19.15 -2.14
N THR A 54 4.79 20.14 -2.29
CA THR A 54 5.26 20.59 -3.62
C THR A 54 6.07 19.52 -4.35
N ALA A 55 6.92 18.77 -3.63
CA ALA A 55 7.69 17.67 -4.22
C ALA A 55 6.76 16.55 -4.72
N LEU A 56 5.67 16.28 -4.00
CA LEU A 56 4.63 15.35 -4.46
C LEU A 56 3.92 15.86 -5.71
N CYS A 57 3.58 17.15 -5.78
CA CYS A 57 3.00 17.76 -6.98
C CYS A 57 3.91 17.61 -8.20
N GLU A 58 5.20 17.90 -8.04
CA GLU A 58 6.21 17.78 -9.09
C GLU A 58 6.34 16.33 -9.57
N LYS A 59 6.51 15.37 -8.64
CA LYS A 59 6.65 13.94 -8.96
C LYS A 59 5.40 13.33 -9.61
N LEU A 60 4.22 13.87 -9.31
CA LEU A 60 2.94 13.40 -9.87
C LEU A 60 2.54 14.15 -11.15
N GLY A 61 3.20 15.27 -11.47
CA GLY A 61 2.78 16.14 -12.57
C GLY A 61 1.38 16.73 -12.38
N GLN A 62 0.94 16.91 -11.14
CA GLN A 62 -0.42 17.32 -10.79
C GLN A 62 -0.46 18.64 -10.01
N SER A 63 -1.60 19.33 -10.08
CA SER A 63 -1.80 20.57 -9.33
C SER A 63 -1.92 20.32 -7.82
N GLN A 64 -1.53 21.31 -7.01
CA GLN A 64 -1.60 21.21 -5.56
C GLN A 64 -3.01 20.92 -4.99
N PRO A 65 -4.12 21.48 -5.53
CA PRO A 65 -5.46 21.11 -5.10
C PRO A 65 -5.78 19.64 -5.34
N ALA A 66 -5.36 19.08 -6.49
CA ALA A 66 -5.57 17.66 -6.81
C ALA A 66 -4.79 16.76 -5.85
N VAL A 67 -3.49 17.01 -5.66
CA VAL A 67 -2.65 16.24 -4.73
C VAL A 67 -3.15 16.37 -3.28
N SER A 68 -3.59 17.56 -2.87
CA SER A 68 -4.14 17.78 -1.52
C SER A 68 -5.42 16.98 -1.28
N HIS A 69 -6.25 16.77 -2.31
CA HIS A 69 -7.43 15.92 -2.22
C HIS A 69 -7.04 14.46 -1.95
N HIS A 70 -6.09 13.91 -2.71
CA HIS A 70 -5.56 12.56 -2.49
C HIS A 70 -4.94 12.40 -1.09
N LEU A 71 -4.15 13.38 -0.64
CA LEU A 71 -3.56 13.39 0.70
C LEU A 71 -4.62 13.46 1.80
N ALA A 72 -5.72 14.20 1.60
CA ALA A 72 -6.81 14.23 2.56
C ALA A 72 -7.48 12.86 2.70
N LEU A 73 -7.76 12.18 1.59
CA LEU A 73 -8.34 10.84 1.57
C LEU A 73 -7.42 9.81 2.25
N LEU A 74 -6.12 9.84 1.95
CA LEU A 74 -5.12 8.96 2.57
C LEU A 74 -4.97 9.20 4.09
N ARG A 75 -5.06 10.46 4.54
CA ARG A 75 -5.08 10.80 5.98
C ARG A 75 -6.33 10.29 6.69
N VAL A 76 -7.51 10.45 6.07
CA VAL A 76 -8.79 9.96 6.63
C VAL A 76 -8.82 8.43 6.73
N ALA A 77 -8.06 7.75 5.88
CA ALA A 77 -7.85 6.31 5.97
C ALA A 77 -6.66 5.92 6.86
N ASN A 78 -6.04 6.88 7.55
CA ASN A 78 -4.98 6.63 8.52
C ASN A 78 -3.71 5.99 7.92
N LEU A 79 -3.46 6.17 6.62
CA LEU A 79 -2.32 5.57 5.92
C LEU A 79 -1.08 6.47 5.94
N ILE A 80 -1.29 7.78 6.06
CA ILE A 80 -0.24 8.80 6.09
C ILE A 80 -0.48 9.77 7.23
N GLU A 81 0.56 10.44 7.66
CA GLU A 81 0.49 11.49 8.68
C GLU A 81 1.14 12.80 8.19
N PRO A 82 0.56 13.96 8.52
CA PRO A 82 1.14 15.25 8.18
C PRO A 82 2.07 15.76 9.28
N ARG A 83 3.19 16.39 8.89
CA ARG A 83 4.05 17.22 9.75
C ARG A 83 4.08 18.65 9.22
N ARG A 84 3.96 19.63 10.11
CA ARG A 84 4.07 21.05 9.76
C ARG A 84 5.42 21.59 10.16
N ASP A 85 6.05 22.31 9.25
CA ASP A 85 7.30 23.03 9.47
C ASP A 85 7.15 24.47 8.97
N GLY A 86 6.80 25.38 9.89
CA GLY A 86 6.39 26.74 9.54
C GLY A 86 5.17 26.75 8.61
N LYS A 87 5.35 27.19 7.36
CA LYS A 87 4.30 27.22 6.32
C LYS A 87 4.28 25.97 5.44
N HIS A 88 5.24 25.07 5.63
CA HIS A 88 5.42 23.87 4.82
C HIS A 88 4.67 22.69 5.43
N ASN A 89 3.99 21.91 4.59
CA ASN A 89 3.36 20.66 5.00
C ASN A 89 4.14 19.49 4.38
N TYR A 90 4.61 18.62 5.25
CA TYR A 90 5.28 17.37 4.94
C TYR A 90 4.36 16.21 5.27
N TYR A 91 4.56 15.09 4.57
CA TYR A 91 3.78 13.88 4.76
C TYR A 91 4.71 12.69 4.84
N SER A 92 4.39 11.72 5.68
CA SER A 92 5.08 10.43 5.81
C SER A 92 4.07 9.30 5.87
N LEU A 93 4.52 8.07 5.58
CA LEU A 93 3.69 6.89 5.87
C LEU A 93 3.46 6.78 7.37
N LYS A 94 2.22 6.48 7.77
CA LYS A 94 1.93 6.24 9.18
C LYS A 94 2.51 4.89 9.59
N ARG A 95 3.43 4.90 10.55
CA ARG A 95 4.03 3.67 11.10
C ARG A 95 2.96 2.88 11.87
N GLY A 96 2.65 1.67 11.43
CA GLY A 96 1.61 0.81 12.02
C GLY A 96 1.43 -0.49 11.22
N HIS A 97 0.45 -1.31 11.61
CA HIS A 97 0.18 -2.62 10.97
C HIS A 97 0.07 -2.54 9.44
N PHE A 98 -0.57 -1.50 8.91
CA PHE A 98 -0.70 -1.31 7.47
C PHE A 98 0.65 -1.16 6.76
N HIS A 99 1.62 -0.46 7.36
CA HIS A 99 2.96 -0.31 6.80
C HIS A 99 3.63 -1.68 6.65
N SER A 100 3.60 -2.51 7.70
CA SER A 100 4.19 -3.85 7.69
C SER A 100 3.51 -4.78 6.69
N VAL A 101 2.18 -4.69 6.55
CA VAL A 101 1.43 -5.47 5.55
C VAL A 101 1.77 -5.02 4.13
N MET A 102 1.87 -3.72 3.87
CA MET A 102 2.25 -3.20 2.55
C MET A 102 3.68 -3.58 2.18
N GLU A 103 4.60 -3.52 3.14
CA GLU A 103 5.99 -3.94 2.95
C GLU A 103 6.07 -5.43 2.59
N GLU A 104 5.33 -6.30 3.30
CA GLU A 104 5.25 -7.74 3.00
C GLU A 104 4.53 -8.03 1.67
N LEU A 105 3.47 -7.28 1.36
CA LEU A 105 2.76 -7.37 0.09
C LEU A 105 3.68 -7.00 -1.07
N PHE A 106 4.47 -5.94 -0.93
CA PHE A 106 5.44 -5.54 -1.94
C PHE A 106 6.55 -6.60 -2.09
N LYS A 107 7.09 -7.12 -0.99
CA LYS A 107 8.06 -8.23 -1.05
C LYS A 107 7.52 -9.45 -1.79
N SER A 108 6.27 -9.85 -1.53
CA SER A 108 5.67 -11.05 -2.12
C SER A 108 5.21 -10.91 -3.57
N ILE A 109 4.87 -9.70 -4.02
CA ILE A 109 4.56 -9.41 -5.44
C ILE A 109 5.85 -9.22 -6.27
N SER A 110 6.98 -8.94 -5.61
CA SER A 110 8.30 -8.88 -6.26
C SER A 110 8.79 -10.29 -6.58
N ASP A 111 9.47 -10.43 -7.73
CA ASP A 111 10.19 -11.66 -8.10
C ASP A 111 11.36 -11.82 -7.11
N PRO A 112 11.60 -12.97 -6.46
CA PRO A 112 12.73 -13.13 -5.54
C PRO A 112 14.10 -12.87 -6.18
N ASP A 113 14.18 -12.89 -7.52
CA ASP A 113 15.37 -12.52 -8.30
C ASP A 113 15.38 -11.05 -8.76
N LYS A 114 14.36 -10.24 -8.40
CA LYS A 114 14.27 -8.81 -8.73
C LYS A 114 13.74 -8.00 -7.55
N ASP A 115 14.56 -7.09 -7.06
CA ASP A 115 14.21 -6.08 -6.06
C ASP A 115 13.27 -4.97 -6.61
N GLU A 116 12.54 -5.23 -7.71
CA GLU A 116 11.78 -4.22 -8.45
C GLU A 116 10.35 -4.66 -8.76
N ILE A 117 9.36 -3.96 -8.19
CA ILE A 117 7.98 -4.00 -8.69
C ILE A 117 7.82 -2.96 -9.78
N ARG A 118 7.43 -3.39 -10.98
CA ARG A 118 7.08 -2.52 -12.09
C ARG A 118 5.58 -2.23 -12.10
N PHE A 119 5.24 -1.00 -11.76
CA PHE A 119 4.03 -0.38 -12.27
C PHE A 119 4.41 0.30 -13.59
N ASP A 120 3.51 0.42 -14.56
CA ASP A 120 3.82 0.74 -15.97
C ASP A 120 4.72 1.99 -16.24
N GLU A 121 5.00 2.83 -15.24
CA GLU A 121 6.00 3.92 -15.27
C GLU A 121 6.90 4.03 -14.01
N PHE A 122 6.78 3.13 -13.02
CA PHE A 122 7.50 3.21 -11.73
C PHE A 122 8.22 1.91 -11.41
N VAL A 123 9.51 2.03 -11.15
CA VAL A 123 10.32 0.99 -10.53
C VAL A 123 10.31 1.26 -9.04
N LEU A 124 9.84 0.34 -8.19
CA LEU A 124 10.00 0.39 -6.73
C LEU A 124 11.17 -0.52 -6.31
N SER A 125 12.24 0.06 -5.80
CA SER A 125 13.43 -0.62 -5.28
C SER A 125 13.33 -0.72 -3.76
N TYR A 126 13.53 -1.90 -3.21
CA TYR A 126 13.53 -2.16 -1.77
C TYR A 126 14.83 -2.87 -1.40
N ASP A 127 15.53 -2.38 -0.38
CA ASP A 127 16.70 -3.07 0.18
C ASP A 127 16.20 -4.14 1.16
N GLY A 128 16.44 -5.40 0.81
CA GLY A 128 16.13 -6.60 1.61
C GLY A 128 16.72 -6.61 3.01
#